data_AF-A0A6H9HB26-F1
#
_entry.id   AF-A0A6H9HB26-F1
#
_cell.length_a   1.000
_cell.length_b   1.000
_cell.length_c   1.000
_cell.angle_alpha   90.00
_cell.angle_beta   90.00
_cell.angle_gamma   90.00
#
_symmetry.space_group_name_H-M   'P 1'
#
loop_
_entity.id
_entity.type
_entity.pdbx_description
1 polymer ?
#
loop_
_entity_poly.entity_id
_entity_poly.type
_entity_poly.pdbx_seq_one_letter_code
_entity_poly.pdbx_strand_id
1 'polypeptide(L)'
;MSAGNPRFFDVIVCDDVREELGNKRSLMGIYENAIVLDAFPALLPRLCFVMKARTPGDRPFESLTFVVKRDDEVIIQTELHSEQLAAIAREEAPSLPDGASPEPADSAIKLTAVMVLSPITFEKPCRLRFRAITESEELRGGNFFVTNRHAGPKAVRSNEPAVS
;
A
#
# COMPACT_ATOMS: atom_id res chain seq x y z
N MET A 1 8.68 -13.59 -25.92
CA MET A 1 9.01 -12.33 -25.22
C MET A 1 8.80 -12.61 -23.75
N SER A 2 9.85 -12.62 -22.93
CA SER A 2 9.66 -12.72 -21.47
C SER A 2 8.85 -11.50 -21.05
N ALA A 3 7.72 -11.69 -20.37
CA ALA A 3 7.00 -10.58 -19.78
C ALA A 3 7.97 -9.91 -18.79
N GLY A 4 8.44 -8.70 -19.11
CA GLY A 4 9.36 -7.97 -18.25
C GLY A 4 8.81 -7.86 -16.82
N ASN A 5 9.68 -7.73 -15.84
CA ASN A 5 9.31 -7.59 -14.43
C ASN A 5 8.22 -6.50 -14.29
N PRO A 6 7.00 -6.81 -13.80
CA PRO A 6 5.93 -5.82 -13.76
C PRO A 6 6.07 -4.88 -12.55
N ARG A 7 5.47 -3.69 -12.66
CA ARG A 7 5.25 -2.82 -11.51
C ARG A 7 4.26 -3.47 -10.55
N PHE A 8 4.47 -3.28 -9.26
CA PHE A 8 3.66 -3.91 -8.21
C PHE A 8 3.41 -2.94 -7.07
N PHE A 9 2.26 -3.09 -6.41
CA PHE A 9 1.88 -2.27 -5.27
C PHE A 9 1.17 -3.11 -4.21
N ASP A 10 1.74 -3.18 -3.01
CA ASP A 10 1.14 -3.82 -1.84
C ASP A 10 0.97 -2.86 -0.67
N VAL A 11 0.02 -3.19 0.21
CA VAL A 11 -0.25 -2.43 1.42
C VAL A 11 -0.43 -3.39 2.59
N ILE A 12 0.28 -3.11 3.68
CA ILE A 12 0.02 -3.74 4.98
C ILE A 12 -0.70 -2.72 5.86
N VAL A 13 -1.78 -3.13 6.49
CA VAL A 13 -2.55 -2.32 7.44
C VAL A 13 -2.27 -2.81 8.85
N CYS A 14 -1.89 -1.92 9.77
CA CYS A 14 -1.55 -2.31 11.13
C CYS A 14 -1.82 -1.17 12.15
N ASP A 15 -1.81 -1.47 13.44
CA ASP A 15 -2.03 -0.47 14.50
C ASP A 15 -0.82 0.46 14.69
N ASP A 16 0.40 -0.06 14.50
CA ASP A 16 1.64 0.68 14.76
C ASP A 16 2.79 0.21 13.85
N VAL A 17 3.72 1.12 13.58
CA VAL A 17 4.97 0.87 12.85
C VAL A 17 6.11 1.44 13.68
N ARG A 18 7.08 0.60 14.01
CA ARG A 18 8.29 0.99 14.75
C ARG A 18 9.51 0.76 13.91
N GLU A 19 10.41 1.73 13.90
CA GLU A 19 11.73 1.60 13.33
C GLU A 19 12.64 0.88 14.33
N GLU A 20 13.42 -0.08 13.84
CA GLU A 20 14.32 -0.90 14.62
C GLU A 20 15.76 -0.79 14.08
N LEU A 21 16.75 -1.15 14.89
CA LEU A 21 18.15 -1.10 14.46
C LEU A 21 18.39 -2.01 13.24
N GLY A 22 19.13 -1.48 12.26
CA GLY A 22 19.57 -2.24 11.08
C GLY A 22 18.53 -2.27 9.95
N ASN A 23 17.86 -1.15 9.66
CA ASN A 23 16.89 -1.00 8.58
C ASN A 23 15.72 -2.01 8.67
N LYS A 24 15.23 -2.22 9.89
CA LYS A 24 14.14 -3.14 10.20
C LYS A 24 12.93 -2.36 10.68
N ARG A 25 11.75 -2.90 10.44
CA ARG A 25 10.49 -2.38 10.97
C ARG A 25 9.71 -3.45 11.69
N SER A 26 9.18 -3.12 12.87
CA SER A 26 8.19 -3.92 13.58
C SER A 26 6.80 -3.40 13.21
N LEU A 27 5.92 -4.30 12.74
CA LEU A 27 4.52 -4.00 12.45
C LEU A 27 3.66 -4.62 13.55
N MET A 28 2.92 -3.80 14.29
CA MET A 28 2.12 -4.27 15.43
C MET A 28 0.64 -4.26 15.06
N GLY A 29 -0.08 -5.32 15.43
CA GLY A 29 -1.53 -5.42 15.18
C GLY A 29 -1.85 -5.42 13.70
N ILE A 30 -1.24 -6.32 12.92
CA ILE A 30 -1.50 -6.44 11.48
C ILE A 30 -2.93 -6.93 11.26
N TYR A 31 -3.66 -6.20 10.43
CA TYR A 31 -4.97 -6.60 9.95
C TYR A 31 -4.81 -7.35 8.63
N GLU A 32 -5.56 -8.44 8.46
CA GLU A 32 -5.52 -9.28 7.26
C GLU A 32 -6.61 -8.89 6.25
N ASN A 33 -7.75 -9.57 6.22
CA ASN A 33 -8.77 -9.30 5.21
C ASN A 33 -9.66 -8.08 5.55
N ALA A 34 -9.74 -7.72 6.83
CA ALA A 34 -10.63 -6.68 7.33
C ALA A 34 -10.20 -6.16 8.71
N ILE A 35 -10.61 -4.92 9.01
CA ILE A 35 -10.64 -4.37 10.36
C ILE A 35 -12.01 -4.70 10.95
N VAL A 36 -12.04 -5.56 11.97
CA VAL A 36 -13.27 -6.00 12.62
C VAL A 36 -13.40 -5.33 13.98
N LEU A 37 -14.37 -4.43 14.10
CA LEU A 37 -14.66 -3.65 15.30
C LEU A 37 -15.87 -4.24 16.03
N ASP A 38 -16.05 -3.90 17.31
CA ASP A 38 -17.18 -4.43 18.09
C ASP A 38 -18.48 -3.70 17.77
N ALA A 39 -18.44 -2.37 17.67
CA ALA A 39 -19.59 -1.52 17.36
C ALA A 39 -19.16 -0.27 16.57
N PHE A 40 -20.15 0.47 16.06
CA PHE A 40 -19.95 1.80 15.48
C PHE A 40 -20.83 2.83 16.22
N PRO A 41 -20.37 4.08 16.39
CA PRO A 41 -19.07 4.59 15.97
C PRO A 41 -17.92 3.96 16.77
N ALA A 42 -16.75 3.83 16.12
CA ALA A 42 -15.55 3.29 16.74
C ALA A 42 -14.37 4.21 16.52
N LEU A 43 -13.57 4.38 17.58
CA LEU A 43 -12.33 5.12 17.57
C LEU A 43 -11.17 4.14 17.59
N LEU A 44 -10.30 4.21 16.59
CA LEU A 44 -8.97 3.60 16.70
C LEU A 44 -7.97 4.67 17.13
N PRO A 45 -7.15 4.41 18.16
CA PRO A 45 -6.15 5.38 18.60
C PRO A 45 -5.13 5.66 17.50
N ARG A 46 -4.85 4.66 16.65
CA ARG A 46 -3.92 4.74 15.54
C ARG A 46 -4.28 3.71 14.48
N LEU A 47 -4.04 4.06 13.22
CA LEU A 47 -4.11 3.16 12.08
C LEU A 47 -3.00 3.53 11.09
N CYS A 48 -2.16 2.56 10.76
CA CYS A 48 -1.01 2.71 9.89
C CYS A 48 -1.20 1.95 8.59
N PHE A 49 -0.69 2.51 7.50
CA PHE A 49 -0.62 1.87 6.18
C PHE A 49 0.83 1.87 5.71
N VAL A 50 1.41 0.68 5.58
CA VAL A 50 2.73 0.48 4.98
C VAL A 50 2.53 0.18 3.51
N MET A 51 2.66 1.21 2.68
CA MET A 51 2.41 1.20 1.25
C MET A 51 3.73 0.99 0.51
N LYS A 52 3.83 -0.09 -0.28
CA LYS A 52 5.07 -0.48 -0.97
C LYS A 52 4.82 -0.54 -2.47
N ALA A 53 5.44 0.36 -3.21
CA ALA A 53 5.47 0.31 -4.66
C ALA A 53 6.81 -0.27 -5.12
N ARG A 54 6.78 -1.12 -6.14
CA ARG A 54 7.96 -1.72 -6.77
C ARG A 54 7.91 -1.47 -8.27
N THR A 55 9.05 -1.10 -8.83
CA THR A 55 9.23 -0.90 -10.27
C THR A 55 10.55 -1.51 -10.74
N PRO A 56 10.65 -1.97 -12.00
CA PRO A 56 11.92 -2.38 -12.58
C PRO A 56 12.96 -1.26 -12.56
N GLY A 57 14.23 -1.59 -12.36
CA GLY A 57 15.31 -0.60 -12.32
C GLY A 57 15.61 0.05 -13.69
N ASP A 58 15.31 -0.65 -14.79
CA ASP A 58 15.40 -0.11 -16.15
C ASP A 58 14.22 0.81 -16.53
N ARG A 59 13.16 0.80 -15.71
CA ARG A 59 11.93 1.59 -15.90
C ARG A 59 11.44 2.16 -14.56
N PRO A 60 12.20 3.05 -13.91
CA PRO A 60 11.79 3.68 -12.65
C PRO A 60 10.47 4.46 -12.79
N PHE A 61 9.83 4.80 -11.67
CA PHE A 61 8.71 5.74 -11.69
C PHE A 61 9.21 7.16 -11.98
N GLU A 62 8.49 7.90 -12.82
CA GLU A 62 8.75 9.33 -13.04
C GLU A 62 7.93 10.17 -12.05
N SER A 63 6.74 9.69 -11.72
CA SER A 63 5.89 10.23 -10.66
C SER A 63 5.22 9.10 -9.88
N LEU A 64 4.94 9.34 -8.61
CA LEU A 64 4.22 8.39 -7.77
C LEU A 64 3.35 9.13 -6.77
N THR A 65 2.04 8.91 -6.84
CA THR A 65 1.09 9.40 -5.84
C THR A 65 0.47 8.23 -5.09
N PHE A 66 0.75 8.14 -3.79
CA PHE A 66 0.04 7.24 -2.90
C PHE A 66 -1.28 7.85 -2.47
N VAL A 67 -2.38 7.11 -2.63
CA VAL A 67 -3.73 7.55 -2.27
C VAL A 67 -4.39 6.50 -1.39
N VAL A 68 -4.96 6.96 -0.28
CA VAL A 68 -5.88 6.19 0.55
C VAL A 68 -7.26 6.80 0.42
N LYS A 69 -8.25 5.98 0.04
CA LYS A 69 -9.65 6.37 -0.03
C LYS A 69 -10.47 5.64 1.02
N ARG A 70 -11.44 6.33 1.62
CA ARG A 70 -12.53 5.75 2.41
C ARG A 70 -13.80 5.84 1.59
N ASP A 71 -14.35 4.68 1.25
CA ASP A 71 -15.33 4.55 0.17
C ASP A 71 -14.78 5.28 -1.07
N ASP A 72 -15.43 6.33 -1.56
CA ASP A 72 -15.00 7.13 -2.72
C ASP A 72 -14.27 8.43 -2.36
N GLU A 73 -14.17 8.77 -1.07
CA GLU A 73 -13.51 9.98 -0.58
C GLU A 73 -12.00 9.74 -0.40
N VAL A 74 -11.16 10.66 -0.90
CA VAL A 74 -9.71 10.64 -0.63
C VAL A 74 -9.48 11.14 0.80
N ILE A 75 -8.87 10.31 1.64
CA ILE A 75 -8.53 10.64 3.03
C ILE A 75 -7.04 10.91 3.23
N ILE A 76 -6.18 10.36 2.37
CA ILE A 76 -4.74 10.64 2.33
C ILE A 76 -4.32 10.68 0.87
N GLN A 77 -3.49 11.67 0.52
CA GLN A 77 -2.81 11.74 -0.76
C GLN A 77 -1.40 12.28 -0.54
N THR A 78 -0.40 11.59 -1.06
CA THR A 78 1.01 11.99 -0.99
C THR A 78 1.64 11.81 -2.35
N GLU A 79 2.15 12.90 -2.90
CA GLU A 79 2.81 12.93 -4.20
C GLU A 79 4.33 12.97 -4.02
N LEU A 80 5.01 12.14 -4.81
CA LEU A 80 6.46 12.08 -4.91
C LEU A 80 6.84 12.42 -6.35
N HIS A 81 7.65 13.45 -6.49
CA HIS A 81 8.23 13.84 -7.77
C HIS A 81 9.56 13.15 -8.00
N SER A 82 10.03 13.20 -9.25
CA SER A 82 11.24 12.51 -9.73
C SER A 82 12.48 12.70 -8.85
N GLU A 83 12.71 13.91 -8.33
CA GLU A 83 13.84 14.19 -7.43
C GLU A 83 13.75 13.42 -6.10
N GLN A 84 12.56 13.37 -5.50
CA GLN A 84 12.32 12.64 -4.25
C GLN A 84 12.42 11.13 -4.48
N LEU A 85 11.87 10.65 -5.60
CA LEU A 85 11.96 9.24 -5.98
C LEU A 85 13.42 8.80 -6.18
N ALA A 86 14.22 9.62 -6.85
CA ALA A 86 15.64 9.35 -7.04
C ALA A 86 16.43 9.37 -5.73
N ALA A 87 16.10 10.28 -4.80
CA ALA A 87 16.72 10.33 -3.48
C ALA A 87 16.41 9.06 -2.67
N ILE A 88 15.13 8.68 -2.57
CA ILE A 88 14.70 7.47 -1.84
C ILE A 88 15.34 6.22 -2.45
N ALA A 89 15.35 6.10 -3.78
CA ALA A 89 15.96 4.95 -4.45
C ALA A 89 17.45 4.79 -4.14
N ARG A 90 18.19 5.91 -3.95
CA ARG A 90 19.61 5.90 -3.55
C ARG A 90 19.79 5.56 -2.08
N GLU A 91 18.95 6.09 -1.21
CA GLU A 91 19.01 5.85 0.24
C GLU A 91 18.62 4.42 0.61
N GLU A 92 17.61 3.85 -0.05
CA GLU A 92 17.17 2.47 0.16
C GLU A 92 17.98 1.45 -0.64
N ALA A 93 18.95 1.88 -1.47
CA ALA A 93 19.80 0.98 -2.22
C ALA A 93 20.65 0.13 -1.26
N PRO A 94 20.64 -1.21 -1.40
CA PRO A 94 21.46 -2.05 -0.54
C PRO A 94 22.95 -1.78 -0.80
N SER A 95 23.75 -1.77 0.26
CA SER A 95 25.19 -1.89 0.12
C SER A 95 25.49 -3.27 -0.46
N LEU A 96 26.04 -3.31 -1.67
CA LEU A 96 26.38 -4.56 -2.33
C LEU A 96 27.76 -5.04 -1.86
N PRO A 97 28.00 -6.36 -1.81
CA PRO A 97 29.34 -6.90 -1.63
C PRO A 97 30.28 -6.43 -2.74
N ASP A 98 31.58 -6.33 -2.43
CA ASP A 98 32.59 -5.94 -3.42
C ASP A 98 32.54 -6.83 -4.67
N GLY A 99 32.48 -6.20 -5.84
CA GLY A 99 32.41 -6.88 -7.13
C GLY A 99 31.02 -7.37 -7.55
N ALA A 100 29.99 -7.20 -6.72
CA ALA A 100 28.61 -7.47 -7.11
C ALA A 100 28.02 -6.24 -7.84
N SER A 101 27.55 -6.46 -9.07
CA SER A 101 26.70 -5.50 -9.79
C SER A 101 25.42 -6.23 -10.19
N PRO A 102 24.23 -5.76 -9.80
CA PRO A 102 22.98 -6.33 -10.27
C PRO A 102 22.79 -5.87 -11.72
N GLU A 103 22.46 -6.80 -12.61
CA GLU A 103 21.96 -6.44 -13.93
C GLU A 103 20.72 -5.54 -13.76
N PRO A 104 20.63 -4.39 -14.46
CA PRO A 104 19.52 -3.46 -14.30
C PRO A 104 18.14 -4.10 -14.48
N ALA A 105 18.04 -5.09 -15.37
CA ALA A 105 16.82 -5.86 -15.65
C ALA A 105 16.40 -6.78 -14.49
N ASP A 106 17.35 -7.24 -13.68
CA ASP A 106 17.12 -8.06 -12.49
C ASP A 106 16.95 -7.20 -11.24
N SER A 107 17.32 -5.92 -11.32
CA SER A 107 17.15 -4.95 -10.25
C SER A 107 15.71 -4.43 -10.18
N ALA A 108 15.24 -4.16 -8.97
CA ALA A 108 13.97 -3.50 -8.76
C ALA A 108 14.10 -2.45 -7.67
N ILE A 109 13.54 -1.29 -7.96
CA ILE A 109 13.45 -0.19 -7.01
C ILE A 109 12.19 -0.40 -6.20
N LYS A 110 12.32 -0.37 -4.89
CA LYS A 110 11.22 -0.43 -3.94
C LYS A 110 11.11 0.93 -3.26
N LEU A 111 9.88 1.42 -3.15
CA LEU A 111 9.54 2.64 -2.46
C LEU A 111 8.55 2.28 -1.36
N THR A 112 8.88 2.60 -0.12
CA THR A 112 8.00 2.33 1.02
C THR A 112 7.55 3.63 1.67
N ALA A 113 6.25 3.90 1.69
CA ALA A 113 5.66 4.98 2.45
C ALA A 113 4.90 4.43 3.66
N VAL A 114 5.06 5.06 4.81
CA VAL A 114 4.29 4.75 6.02
C VAL A 114 3.34 5.92 6.27
N MET A 115 2.05 5.67 6.09
CA MET A 115 0.99 6.65 6.35
C MET A 115 0.36 6.33 7.70
N VAL A 116 0.05 7.35 8.50
CA VAL A 116 -0.51 7.19 9.84
C VAL A 116 -1.73 8.09 10.02
N LEU A 117 -2.84 7.52 10.47
CA LEU A 117 -4.01 8.24 10.95
C LEU A 117 -4.11 8.03 12.46
N SER A 118 -4.08 9.12 13.23
CA SER A 118 -4.01 9.08 14.69
C SER A 118 -4.60 10.36 15.30
N PRO A 119 -5.78 10.30 15.94
CA PRO A 119 -6.71 9.17 15.95
C PRO A 119 -7.53 9.08 14.65
N ILE A 120 -8.26 7.97 14.46
CA ILE A 120 -9.28 7.84 13.39
C ILE A 120 -10.59 7.30 13.95
N THR A 121 -11.69 7.96 13.57
CA THR A 121 -13.06 7.51 13.86
C THR A 121 -13.71 6.90 12.62
N PHE A 122 -14.38 5.79 12.82
CA PHE A 122 -15.28 5.17 11.85
C PHE A 122 -16.71 5.29 12.37
N GLU A 123 -17.56 6.00 11.63
CA GLU A 123 -18.98 6.19 11.99
C GLU A 123 -19.85 4.98 11.63
N LYS A 124 -19.41 4.20 10.64
CA LYS A 124 -20.15 3.05 10.07
C LYS A 124 -19.18 2.13 9.33
N PRO A 125 -19.62 0.91 8.96
CA PRO A 125 -18.85 0.06 8.06
C PRO A 125 -18.51 0.80 6.76
N CYS A 126 -17.29 0.65 6.30
CA CYS A 126 -16.79 1.31 5.10
C CYS A 126 -15.69 0.47 4.43
N ARG A 127 -15.24 0.93 3.26
CA ARG A 127 -14.14 0.31 2.51
C ARG A 127 -12.97 1.25 2.38
N LEU A 128 -11.80 0.83 2.86
CA LEU A 128 -10.53 1.47 2.54
C LEU A 128 -10.00 0.95 1.21
N ARG A 129 -9.50 1.86 0.36
CA ARG A 129 -8.91 1.52 -0.94
C ARG A 129 -7.59 2.23 -1.10
N PHE A 130 -6.60 1.49 -1.59
CA PHE A 130 -5.24 1.99 -1.75
C PHE A 130 -4.89 2.07 -3.23
N ARG A 131 -4.29 3.18 -3.64
CA ARG A 131 -3.77 3.38 -5.00
C ARG A 131 -2.35 3.90 -4.96
N ALA A 132 -1.58 3.49 -5.96
CA ALA A 132 -0.35 4.12 -6.37
C ALA A 132 -0.54 4.58 -7.82
N ILE A 133 -0.67 5.89 -8.02
CA ILE A 133 -0.87 6.50 -9.34
C ILE A 133 0.49 6.91 -9.85
N THR A 134 0.83 6.50 -11.07
CA THR A 134 2.12 6.76 -11.71
C THR A 134 1.91 7.57 -12.98
N GLU A 135 2.97 7.90 -13.70
CA GLU A 135 2.89 8.59 -14.99
C GLU A 135 2.13 7.80 -16.08
N SER A 136 2.02 6.48 -15.94
CA SER A 136 1.48 5.60 -16.99
C SER A 136 0.32 4.70 -16.55
N GLU A 137 0.20 4.42 -15.24
CA GLU A 137 -0.81 3.49 -14.73
C GLU A 137 -1.25 3.76 -13.30
N GLU A 138 -2.44 3.25 -12.94
CA GLU A 138 -2.93 3.15 -11.58
C GLU A 138 -2.74 1.72 -11.05
N LEU A 139 -1.84 1.56 -10.08
CA LEU A 139 -1.64 0.31 -9.36
C LEU A 139 -2.61 0.21 -8.17
N ARG A 140 -3.19 -0.98 -7.97
CA ARG A 140 -4.24 -1.22 -6.95
C ARG A 140 -3.72 -2.08 -5.81
N GLY A 141 -3.68 -1.53 -4.60
CA GLY A 141 -3.24 -2.22 -3.37
C GLY A 141 -4.36 -2.99 -2.67
N GLY A 142 -5.40 -3.38 -3.40
CA GLY A 142 -6.56 -4.07 -2.85
C GLY A 142 -7.60 -3.17 -2.16
N ASN A 143 -8.51 -3.83 -1.45
CA ASN A 143 -9.58 -3.22 -0.66
C ASN A 143 -9.55 -3.80 0.74
N PHE A 144 -9.70 -2.95 1.75
CA PHE A 144 -9.84 -3.35 3.15
C PHE A 144 -11.23 -2.99 3.64
N PHE A 145 -11.94 -3.93 4.24
CA PHE A 145 -13.23 -3.63 4.84
C PHE A 145 -13.06 -3.26 6.30
N VAL A 146 -13.72 -2.18 6.73
CA VAL A 146 -13.95 -1.87 8.14
C VAL A 146 -15.37 -2.29 8.44
N THR A 147 -15.53 -3.27 9.32
CA THR A 147 -16.82 -3.92 9.59
C THR A 147 -16.99 -4.16 11.08
N ASN A 148 -18.20 -4.52 11.51
CA ASN A 148 -18.43 -5.02 12.86
C ASN A 148 -18.46 -6.55 12.90
N ARG A 149 -18.16 -7.13 14.07
CA ARG A 149 -18.17 -8.58 14.30
C ARG A 149 -19.51 -9.26 13.99
N HIS A 150 -20.60 -8.49 14.04
CA HIS A 150 -21.96 -8.97 13.80
C HIS A 150 -22.42 -8.88 12.33
N ALA A 151 -21.60 -8.33 11.43
CA ALA A 151 -21.89 -8.39 10.00
C ALA A 151 -21.63 -9.82 9.49
N GLY A 152 -22.69 -10.62 9.38
CA GLY A 152 -22.62 -11.92 8.72
C GLY A 152 -22.09 -11.80 7.28
N PRO A 153 -21.51 -12.86 6.71
CA PRO A 153 -20.97 -12.83 5.35
C PRO A 153 -22.06 -12.42 4.36
N LYS A 154 -21.90 -11.25 3.72
CA LYS A 154 -22.71 -10.89 2.55
C LYS A 154 -22.04 -11.51 1.33
N ALA A 155 -22.77 -12.40 0.65
CA ALA A 155 -22.33 -13.08 -0.55
C ALA A 155 -21.74 -12.08 -1.57
N VAL A 156 -20.55 -12.41 -2.08
CA VAL A 156 -19.98 -11.77 -3.27
C VAL A 156 -21.00 -11.96 -4.38
N ARG A 157 -21.60 -10.88 -4.87
CA ARG A 157 -22.47 -10.96 -6.05
C ARG A 157 -21.58 -11.26 -7.25
N SER A 158 -21.61 -12.50 -7.71
CA SER A 158 -21.14 -12.88 -9.03
C SER A 158 -22.05 -12.22 -10.06
N ASN A 159 -21.57 -11.16 -10.72
CA ASN A 159 -22.16 -10.74 -11.98
C ASN A 159 -21.72 -11.75 -13.04
N GLU A 160 -22.55 -12.78 -13.28
CA GLU A 160 -22.53 -13.47 -14.57
C GLU A 160 -23.17 -12.54 -15.61
N PRO A 161 -22.54 -12.31 -16.78
CA PRO A 161 -23.21 -11.63 -17.86
C PRO A 161 -24.31 -12.54 -18.40
N ALA A 162 -25.53 -11.99 -18.51
CA ALA A 162 -26.61 -12.63 -19.24
C ALA A 162 -26.16 -12.84 -20.69
N VAL A 163 -26.08 -14.10 -21.09
CA VAL A 163 -25.95 -14.49 -22.49
C VAL A 163 -27.29 -14.19 -23.16
N SER A 164 -27.25 -13.36 -24.21
CA SER A 164 -28.32 -13.19 -25.19
C SER A 164 -27.71 -13.30 -26.58
#